data_AF-A0A6A5KPR1-F1
#
_entry.id   AF-A0A6A5KPR1-F1
#
_cell.length_a   1.000
_cell.length_b   1.000
_cell.length_c   1.000
_cell.angle_alpha   90.00
_cell.angle_beta   90.00
_cell.angle_gamma   90.00
#
_symmetry.space_group_name_H-M   'P 1'
#
loop_
_entity.id
_entity.type
_entity.pdbx_description
1 polymer ?
#
loop_
_entity_poly.entity_id
_entity_poly.type
_entity_poly.pdbx_seq_one_letter_code
_entity_poly.pdbx_strand_id
1 'polypeptide(L)'
;MGRHANPDIRRSFVEFQEEDGSSKCIKVRCLYCGFVRAKNTTRQIEHLQACQPYLASPEAQAHLLATQQQQQQNGTPVDSNTTPVPGQILSGQQPNPNLQIQRRGPNSKRGRDGQLIAPNVPHVAPSLTSHLLAVYSGPFTQATQQPFLSHAGCGSLAVGPLSQWLVQDGHYARGYMRFAGQLLAKIRLPQTTKSQFHPMYRTMDLLISALNNMRREMQFFEITATKYELSIGMEPPTPITRALLDLFTSASGSSASILEGMVVLWAVEHCYLSAWQYAFTFSTSLSTTSRDSHIVALHQALIPNWTSPAFSKFVDATRALVDELANITTTHDGKEEMVRCEEVFRQICWLEERFWPDVDGMGEENETARMASSMRPMGPRPESAMLPSGMNNGMQGPSNGMNGMTNIHGNPVNGPMNGPMNAQMHNNPGSMSQNPNANKVDTSPVNDNRNSFTLANESDMANVR
;
A
#
# COMPACT_ATOMS: atom_id res chain seq x y z
N MET A 1 38.93 1.44 -24.02
CA MET A 1 39.14 2.88 -24.29
C MET A 1 38.62 3.68 -23.10
N GLY A 2 39.39 4.65 -22.62
CA GLY A 2 39.19 5.28 -21.30
C GLY A 2 37.82 5.93 -21.15
N ARG A 3 37.21 5.76 -19.98
CA ARG A 3 36.01 6.53 -19.58
C ARG A 3 36.35 8.01 -19.73
N HIS A 4 35.68 8.71 -20.63
CA HIS A 4 35.78 10.16 -20.75
C HIS A 4 35.37 10.76 -19.40
N ALA A 5 36.36 11.04 -18.55
CA ALA A 5 36.16 11.79 -17.33
C ALA A 5 35.76 13.20 -17.76
N ASN A 6 34.63 13.67 -17.26
CA ASN A 6 34.16 15.02 -17.51
C ASN A 6 35.31 16.02 -17.22
N PRO A 7 35.74 16.83 -18.21
CA PRO A 7 36.89 17.73 -18.06
C PRO A 7 36.73 18.73 -16.91
N ASP A 8 35.50 19.02 -16.49
CA ASP A 8 35.21 19.93 -15.39
C ASP A 8 35.61 19.34 -14.03
N ILE A 9 35.41 18.03 -13.83
CA ILE A 9 35.79 17.37 -12.56
C ILE A 9 37.30 17.43 -12.35
N ARG A 10 38.09 17.29 -13.43
CA ARG A 10 39.56 17.35 -13.36
C ARG A 10 40.09 18.75 -13.08
N ARG A 11 39.37 19.79 -13.51
CA ARG A 11 39.78 21.20 -13.28
C ARG A 11 39.29 21.74 -11.94
N SER A 12 38.18 21.21 -11.41
CA SER A 12 37.53 21.76 -10.23
C SER A 12 37.89 21.09 -8.91
N PHE A 13 38.63 19.97 -8.92
CA PHE A 13 39.02 19.24 -7.73
C PHE A 13 40.52 18.91 -7.70
N VAL A 14 41.14 19.04 -6.52
CA VAL A 14 42.49 18.54 -6.24
C VAL A 14 42.42 17.28 -5.39
N GLU A 15 43.20 16.26 -5.74
CA GLU A 15 43.26 15.00 -5.00
C GLU A 15 44.37 15.07 -3.96
N PHE A 16 44.13 14.52 -2.77
CA PHE A 16 45.13 14.41 -1.71
C PHE A 16 44.85 13.20 -0.82
N GLN A 17 45.89 12.74 -0.12
CA GLN A 17 45.86 11.62 0.81
C GLN A 17 46.40 12.11 2.16
N GLU A 18 45.69 11.81 3.25
CA GLU A 18 46.17 12.13 4.62
C GLU A 18 47.11 11.00 5.08
N GLU A 19 48.28 11.35 5.62
CA GLU A 19 49.30 10.39 6.04
C GLU A 19 49.03 9.72 7.41
N ASP A 20 48.13 10.27 8.24
CA ASP A 20 47.99 9.88 9.66
C ASP A 20 46.70 9.11 10.04
N GLY A 21 46.09 8.36 9.12
CA GLY A 21 44.89 7.57 9.43
C GLY A 21 44.76 6.30 8.61
N SER A 22 44.41 5.20 9.26
CA SER A 22 44.29 3.81 8.76
C SER A 22 43.36 3.58 7.54
N SER A 23 42.89 4.63 6.87
CA SER A 23 41.98 4.57 5.72
C SER A 23 42.70 4.99 4.43
N LYS A 24 43.04 4.02 3.57
CA LYS A 24 43.69 4.20 2.25
C LYS A 24 42.80 4.88 1.17
N CYS A 25 41.82 5.69 1.56
CA CYS A 25 40.87 6.29 0.63
C CYS A 25 41.35 7.65 0.12
N ILE A 26 41.50 7.78 -1.20
CA ILE A 26 41.85 9.03 -1.88
C ILE A 26 40.72 10.05 -1.66
N LYS A 27 41.07 11.23 -1.12
CA LYS A 27 40.15 12.35 -0.93
C LYS A 27 40.35 13.39 -2.03
N VAL A 28 39.31 14.17 -2.29
CA VAL A 28 39.28 15.27 -3.24
C VAL A 28 38.75 16.52 -2.56
N ARG A 29 39.37 17.68 -2.85
CA ARG A 29 38.96 18.99 -2.38
C ARG A 29 38.47 19.84 -3.54
N CYS A 30 37.30 20.43 -3.42
CA CYS A 30 36.81 21.42 -4.38
C CYS A 30 37.66 22.69 -4.30
N LEU A 31 38.15 23.18 -5.45
CA LEU A 31 39.01 24.37 -5.50
C LEU A 31 38.25 25.68 -5.28
N TYR A 32 36.92 25.69 -5.41
CA TYR A 32 36.10 26.91 -5.29
C TYR A 32 35.53 27.13 -3.89
N CYS A 33 35.06 26.06 -3.22
CA CYS A 33 34.45 26.17 -1.88
C CYS A 33 35.27 25.46 -0.78
N GLY A 34 36.36 24.77 -1.13
CA GLY A 34 37.20 24.06 -0.18
C GLY A 34 36.62 22.76 0.38
N PHE A 35 35.43 22.34 -0.04
CA PHE A 35 34.77 21.13 0.47
C PHE A 35 35.58 19.86 0.16
N VAL A 36 35.82 19.04 1.18
CA VAL A 36 36.61 17.79 1.10
C VAL A 36 35.70 16.58 1.17
N ARG A 37 35.93 15.59 0.30
CA ARG A 37 35.20 14.32 0.29
C ARG A 37 36.02 13.18 -0.29
N ALA A 38 35.59 11.92 -0.11
CA ALA A 38 36.20 10.79 -0.80
C ALA A 38 35.97 10.86 -2.33
N LYS A 39 36.96 10.42 -3.12
CA LYS A 39 36.93 10.44 -4.58
C LYS A 39 35.79 9.57 -5.12
N ASN A 40 34.76 10.22 -5.67
CA ASN A 40 33.63 9.57 -6.34
C ASN A 40 33.07 10.54 -7.37
N THR A 41 33.13 10.16 -8.65
CA THR A 41 32.83 11.02 -9.80
C THR A 41 31.39 11.53 -9.80
N THR A 42 30.40 10.67 -9.53
CA THR A 42 28.98 11.07 -9.51
C THR A 42 28.71 12.15 -8.47
N ARG A 43 29.22 11.95 -7.26
CA ARG A 43 29.06 12.93 -6.17
C ARG A 43 29.91 14.19 -6.35
N GLN A 44 30.98 14.14 -7.16
CA GLN A 44 31.73 15.35 -7.55
C GLN A 44 30.90 16.21 -8.51
N ILE A 45 30.14 15.60 -9.42
CA ILE A 45 29.23 16.29 -10.33
C ILE A 45 28.08 16.93 -9.55
N GLU A 46 27.44 16.18 -8.66
CA GLU A 46 26.37 16.70 -7.78
C GLU A 46 26.86 17.89 -6.94
N HIS A 47 28.10 17.81 -6.44
CA HIS A 47 28.69 18.93 -5.71
C HIS A 47 28.88 20.18 -6.58
N LEU A 48 29.38 20.04 -7.80
CA LEU A 48 29.56 21.19 -8.71
C LEU A 48 28.22 21.84 -9.08
N GLN A 49 27.17 21.04 -9.27
CA GLN A 49 25.82 21.54 -9.55
C GLN A 49 25.20 22.32 -8.37
N ALA A 50 25.70 22.12 -7.14
CA ALA A 50 25.24 22.82 -5.95
C ALA A 50 26.23 23.90 -5.43
N CYS A 51 27.48 23.89 -5.91
CA CYS A 51 28.54 24.76 -5.44
C CYS A 51 28.39 26.18 -6.00
N GLN A 52 27.75 27.06 -5.22
CA GLN A 52 27.52 28.47 -5.62
C GLN A 52 28.81 29.20 -6.05
N PRO A 53 29.96 29.04 -5.38
CA PRO A 53 31.21 29.65 -5.83
C PRO A 53 31.71 29.16 -7.20
N TYR A 54 31.37 27.92 -7.58
CA TYR A 54 31.68 27.36 -8.90
C TYR A 54 30.69 27.84 -9.96
N LEU A 55 29.39 27.85 -9.64
CA LEU A 55 28.34 28.35 -10.55
C LEU A 55 28.49 29.84 -10.87
N ALA A 56 29.07 30.61 -9.95
CA ALA A 56 29.43 31.99 -10.17
C ALA A 56 30.73 32.18 -10.98
N SER A 57 31.50 31.11 -11.24
CA SER A 57 32.76 31.21 -11.99
C SER A 57 32.52 31.36 -13.50
N PRO A 58 33.45 32.01 -14.22
CA PRO A 58 33.39 32.13 -15.68
C PRO A 58 33.36 30.78 -16.41
N GLU A 59 33.89 29.73 -15.78
CA GLU A 59 34.00 28.39 -16.36
C GLU A 59 32.64 27.68 -16.40
N ALA A 60 31.83 27.81 -15.35
CA ALA A 60 30.47 27.25 -15.32
C ALA A 60 29.53 27.96 -16.31
N GLN A 61 29.73 29.26 -16.51
CA GLN A 61 28.95 30.07 -17.46
C GLN A 61 29.25 29.69 -18.93
N ALA A 62 30.51 29.38 -19.25
CA ALA A 62 30.90 28.88 -20.58
C ALA A 62 30.25 27.52 -20.91
N HIS A 63 30.11 26.63 -19.92
CA HIS A 63 29.46 25.31 -20.11
C HIS A 63 27.94 25.44 -20.36
N LEU A 64 27.27 26.37 -19.68
CA LEU A 64 25.84 26.65 -19.90
C LEU A 64 25.59 27.20 -21.31
N LEU A 65 26.49 28.04 -21.82
CA LEU A 65 26.42 28.56 -23.19
C LEU A 65 26.66 27.46 -24.25
N ALA A 66 27.59 26.54 -24.01
CA ALA A 66 27.84 25.40 -24.89
C ALA A 66 26.64 24.43 -24.94
N THR A 67 25.93 24.25 -23.81
CA THR A 67 24.75 23.37 -23.72
C THR A 67 23.53 23.97 -24.44
N GLN A 68 23.39 25.31 -24.46
CA GLN A 68 22.35 25.99 -25.24
C GLN A 68 22.58 25.90 -26.75
N GLN A 69 23.83 25.90 -27.22
CA GLN A 69 24.13 25.80 -28.65
C GLN A 69 23.85 24.42 -29.25
N GLN A 70 23.85 23.34 -28.43
CA GLN A 70 23.52 21.99 -28.91
C GLN A 70 22.01 21.74 -29.13
N GLN A 71 21.12 22.64 -28.71
CA GLN A 71 19.67 22.51 -28.94
C GLN A 71 19.14 23.23 -30.20
N GLN A 72 19.99 23.94 -30.97
CA GLN A 72 19.55 24.73 -32.13
C GLN A 72 19.92 24.15 -33.51
N GLN A 73 20.50 22.96 -33.62
CA GLN A 73 21.06 22.51 -34.91
C GLN A 73 20.71 21.10 -35.42
N ASN A 74 19.59 20.48 -35.03
CA ASN A 74 19.12 19.27 -35.71
C ASN A 74 17.65 19.39 -36.14
N GLY A 75 17.48 20.02 -37.31
CA GLY A 75 16.26 19.96 -38.10
C GLY A 75 16.59 19.70 -39.56
N THR A 76 16.83 18.44 -39.93
CA THR A 76 16.65 17.90 -41.30
C THR A 76 16.47 16.37 -41.25
N PRO A 77 15.75 15.76 -42.22
CA PRO A 77 15.28 14.36 -42.15
C PRO A 77 16.15 13.42 -42.99
N VAL A 78 16.59 12.28 -42.47
CA VAL A 78 17.16 11.19 -43.29
C VAL A 78 16.88 9.80 -42.69
N ASP A 79 16.18 9.03 -43.54
CA ASP A 79 16.17 7.59 -43.85
C ASP A 79 16.20 6.44 -42.84
N SER A 80 15.25 5.55 -43.14
CA SER A 80 15.11 4.14 -42.82
C SER A 80 16.33 3.29 -43.22
N ASN A 81 17.08 2.77 -42.25
CA ASN A 81 17.52 1.37 -42.20
C ASN A 81 18.49 1.15 -41.02
N THR A 82 18.03 0.49 -39.97
CA THR A 82 18.87 -0.42 -39.17
C THR A 82 17.99 -1.28 -38.28
N THR A 83 18.11 -2.59 -38.46
CA THR A 83 17.47 -3.65 -37.69
C THR A 83 17.94 -3.67 -36.23
N PRO A 84 17.06 -3.88 -35.23
CA PRO A 84 17.49 -4.01 -33.85
C PRO A 84 17.97 -5.44 -33.55
N VAL A 85 19.17 -5.53 -32.98
CA VAL A 85 19.73 -6.75 -32.37
C VAL A 85 18.97 -7.04 -31.06
N PRO A 86 18.49 -8.27 -30.81
CA PRO A 86 17.73 -8.58 -29.60
C PRO A 86 18.67 -8.96 -28.47
N GLY A 87 18.64 -8.21 -27.37
CA GLY A 87 19.22 -8.70 -26.12
C GLY A 87 19.69 -7.64 -25.14
N GLN A 88 18.79 -6.79 -24.63
CA GLN A 88 18.96 -6.11 -23.32
C GLN A 88 17.59 -5.75 -22.69
N ILE A 89 16.69 -6.72 -22.53
CA ILE A 89 15.39 -6.54 -21.86
C ILE A 89 15.43 -6.96 -20.36
N LEU A 90 16.57 -7.41 -19.83
CA LEU A 90 16.65 -8.03 -18.51
C LEU A 90 17.65 -7.37 -17.54
N SER A 91 17.70 -6.04 -17.55
CA SER A 91 18.36 -5.27 -16.48
C SER A 91 17.44 -4.13 -16.05
N GLY A 92 16.47 -4.45 -15.19
CA GLY A 92 15.49 -3.53 -14.58
C GLY A 92 16.11 -2.53 -13.60
N GLN A 93 17.16 -1.82 -14.02
CA GLN A 93 17.75 -0.71 -13.31
C GLN A 93 17.57 0.59 -14.10
N GLN A 94 16.34 1.04 -14.32
CA GLN A 94 15.95 2.46 -14.39
C GLN A 94 14.42 2.59 -14.20
N PRO A 95 13.93 3.60 -13.46
CA PRO A 95 12.51 3.93 -13.47
C PRO A 95 12.11 4.36 -14.89
N ASN A 96 10.92 3.95 -15.33
CA ASN A 96 10.38 4.29 -16.65
C ASN A 96 10.44 5.82 -16.86
N PRO A 97 11.23 6.32 -17.81
CA PRO A 97 11.38 7.77 -18.03
C PRO A 97 10.11 8.44 -18.55
N ASN A 98 9.06 7.66 -18.86
CA ASN A 98 7.78 8.17 -19.35
C ASN A 98 6.74 8.44 -18.25
N LEU A 99 7.07 8.26 -16.96
CA LEU A 99 6.23 8.73 -15.85
C LEU A 99 6.43 10.24 -15.65
N GLN A 100 6.10 11.02 -16.68
CA GLN A 100 6.06 12.46 -16.61
C GLN A 100 4.75 12.89 -15.93
N ILE A 101 4.82 13.22 -14.65
CA ILE A 101 3.83 14.08 -13.99
C ILE A 101 4.10 15.49 -14.49
N GLN A 102 3.61 15.84 -15.69
CA GLN A 102 3.65 17.22 -16.17
C GLN A 102 2.27 17.76 -16.51
N ARG A 103 2.07 18.95 -15.96
CA ARG A 103 0.90 19.82 -16.01
C ARG A 103 0.53 20.11 -17.47
N ARG A 104 -0.79 20.11 -17.73
CA ARG A 104 -1.52 20.75 -18.84
C ARG A 104 -0.63 21.35 -19.94
N GLY A 105 -0.63 20.72 -21.11
CA GLY A 105 0.05 21.24 -22.30
C GLY A 105 -0.50 22.60 -22.79
N PRO A 106 0.30 23.38 -23.54
CA PRO A 106 -0.10 24.68 -24.02
C PRO A 106 -1.00 24.55 -25.25
N ASN A 107 -2.28 24.87 -25.07
CA ASN A 107 -3.23 25.00 -26.18
C ASN A 107 -3.20 26.45 -26.67
N SER A 108 -2.34 26.76 -27.64
CA SER A 108 -2.33 28.05 -28.34
C SER A 108 -3.59 28.17 -29.20
N LYS A 109 -4.60 28.91 -28.71
CA LYS A 109 -5.66 29.48 -29.56
C LYS A 109 -5.39 30.96 -29.76
N ARG A 110 -5.39 31.33 -31.04
CA ARG A 110 -5.16 32.67 -31.61
C ARG A 110 -6.05 33.72 -30.95
N GLY A 111 -5.50 34.92 -30.79
CA GLY A 111 -6.17 36.09 -30.22
C GLY A 111 -7.35 36.56 -31.07
N ARG A 112 -8.42 36.95 -30.36
CA ARG A 112 -9.47 37.83 -30.85
C ARG A 112 -9.82 38.80 -29.74
N ASP A 113 -9.88 40.07 -30.10
CA ASP A 113 -9.81 41.25 -29.27
C ASP A 113 -10.91 41.41 -28.21
N GLY A 114 -10.54 41.99 -27.07
CA GLY A 114 -11.32 43.11 -26.51
C GLY A 114 -12.42 42.84 -25.49
N GLN A 115 -12.30 41.87 -24.59
CA GLN A 115 -13.11 41.86 -23.35
C GLN A 115 -12.26 41.59 -22.12
N LEU A 116 -12.51 42.36 -21.05
CA LEU A 116 -11.90 42.21 -19.73
C LEU A 116 -12.16 40.79 -19.21
N ILE A 117 -11.13 39.95 -19.27
CA ILE A 117 -11.15 38.59 -18.74
C ILE A 117 -11.28 38.71 -17.22
N ALA A 118 -12.41 38.24 -16.68
CA ALA A 118 -12.56 38.01 -15.24
C ALA A 118 -11.39 37.13 -14.74
N PRO A 119 -10.90 37.32 -13.50
CA PRO A 119 -9.79 36.55 -12.99
C PRO A 119 -10.10 35.05 -13.14
N ASN A 120 -9.25 34.34 -13.87
CA ASN A 120 -9.31 32.90 -14.05
C ASN A 120 -9.06 32.25 -12.68
N VAL A 121 -10.14 32.10 -11.89
CA VAL A 121 -10.11 31.28 -10.68
C VAL A 121 -9.79 29.87 -11.17
N PRO A 122 -8.64 29.28 -10.81
CA PRO A 122 -8.37 27.91 -11.21
C PRO A 122 -9.50 27.04 -10.62
N HIS A 123 -10.30 26.42 -11.49
CA HIS A 123 -11.21 25.36 -11.07
C HIS A 123 -10.35 24.23 -10.49
N VAL A 124 -10.22 24.22 -9.17
CA VAL A 124 -9.64 23.11 -8.40
C VAL A 124 -10.64 21.98 -8.52
N ALA A 125 -10.28 20.91 -9.23
CA ALA A 125 -11.11 19.71 -9.26
C ALA A 125 -11.26 19.17 -7.83
N PRO A 126 -12.44 18.64 -7.46
CA PRO A 126 -12.63 18.04 -6.15
C PRO A 126 -11.63 16.88 -5.96
N SER A 127 -11.13 16.74 -4.73
CA SER A 127 -10.15 15.73 -4.33
C SER A 127 -10.80 14.81 -3.31
N LEU A 128 -10.98 13.55 -3.68
CA LEU A 128 -11.51 12.51 -2.81
C LEU A 128 -10.58 12.30 -1.62
N THR A 129 -9.28 12.20 -1.88
CA THR A 129 -8.29 11.95 -0.83
C THR A 129 -8.22 13.11 0.18
N SER A 130 -8.36 14.36 -0.27
CA SER A 130 -8.45 15.52 0.62
C SER A 130 -9.73 15.50 1.47
N HIS A 131 -10.86 15.10 0.87
CA HIS A 131 -12.12 14.92 1.60
C HIS A 131 -12.01 13.85 2.69
N LEU A 132 -11.46 12.67 2.36
CA LEU A 132 -11.27 11.58 3.31
C LEU A 132 -10.39 12.01 4.50
N LEU A 133 -9.27 12.70 4.24
CA LEU A 133 -8.40 13.20 5.30
C LEU A 133 -9.06 14.29 6.15
N ALA A 134 -9.91 15.14 5.56
CA ALA A 134 -10.64 16.15 6.31
C ALA A 134 -11.67 15.53 7.26
N VAL A 135 -12.48 14.59 6.75
CA VAL A 135 -13.55 13.92 7.51
C VAL A 135 -12.98 13.01 8.60
N TYR A 136 -11.92 12.25 8.30
CA TYR A 136 -11.35 11.25 9.19
C TYR A 136 -10.00 11.66 9.79
N SER A 137 -9.75 12.97 9.94
CA SER A 137 -8.50 13.53 10.49
C SER A 137 -8.13 12.98 11.87
N GLY A 138 -9.11 12.84 12.76
CA GLY A 138 -8.93 12.24 14.09
C GLY A 138 -8.50 10.77 14.04
N PRO A 139 -9.31 9.88 13.42
CA PRO A 139 -8.93 8.48 13.20
C PRO A 139 -7.59 8.30 12.49
N PHE A 140 -7.29 9.13 11.48
CA PHE A 140 -6.01 9.08 10.76
C PHE A 140 -4.82 9.43 11.66
N THR A 141 -4.99 10.42 12.54
CA THR A 141 -3.97 10.79 13.52
C THR A 141 -3.74 9.65 14.51
N GLN A 142 -4.81 9.02 15.00
CA GLN A 142 -4.71 7.84 15.87
C GLN A 142 -4.01 6.68 15.14
N ALA A 143 -4.33 6.43 13.87
CA ALA A 143 -3.70 5.38 13.08
C ALA A 143 -2.17 5.55 12.91
N THR A 144 -1.70 6.79 12.86
CA THR A 144 -0.32 7.13 12.45
C THR A 144 0.57 7.64 13.58
N GLN A 145 0.00 7.96 14.75
CA GLN A 145 0.75 8.49 15.89
C GLN A 145 0.63 7.56 17.09
N GLN A 146 1.23 6.38 16.97
CA GLN A 146 1.22 5.33 17.99
C GLN A 146 2.47 5.38 18.88
N PRO A 147 2.38 4.97 20.16
CA PRO A 147 3.51 4.92 21.08
C PRO A 147 4.71 4.14 20.52
N PHE A 148 4.46 3.00 19.87
CA PHE A 148 5.48 2.21 19.17
C PHE A 148 6.38 3.08 18.27
N LEU A 149 5.78 3.96 17.48
CA LEU A 149 6.49 4.83 16.52
C LEU A 149 7.32 5.89 17.22
N SER A 150 6.82 6.46 18.32
CA SER A 150 7.57 7.44 19.10
C SER A 150 8.79 6.79 19.79
N HIS A 151 8.64 5.57 20.33
CA HIS A 151 9.74 4.81 20.91
C HIS A 151 10.74 4.34 19.85
N ALA A 152 10.26 3.94 18.66
CA ALA A 152 11.11 3.60 17.52
C ALA A 152 11.95 4.80 17.09
N GLY A 153 11.35 5.99 17.05
CA GLY A 153 12.01 7.25 16.71
C GLY A 153 12.97 7.78 17.77
N CYS A 154 12.68 7.56 19.06
CA CYS A 154 13.57 7.93 20.17
C CYS A 154 14.70 6.93 20.42
N GLY A 155 14.68 5.77 19.77
CA GLY A 155 15.63 4.69 20.00
C GLY A 155 15.47 4.00 21.36
N SER A 156 14.26 4.03 21.94
CA SER A 156 13.92 3.38 23.22
C SER A 156 13.01 2.15 23.06
N LEU A 157 12.69 1.76 21.82
CA LEU A 157 11.87 0.57 21.56
C LEU A 157 12.62 -0.71 21.91
N ALA A 158 11.98 -1.60 22.67
CA ALA A 158 12.54 -2.91 22.97
C ALA A 158 12.60 -3.84 21.74
N VAL A 159 13.40 -4.90 21.86
CA VAL A 159 13.58 -5.88 20.76
C VAL A 159 12.32 -6.71 20.49
N GLY A 160 11.54 -7.02 21.54
CA GLY A 160 10.30 -7.81 21.47
C GLY A 160 9.23 -7.19 20.56
N PRO A 161 8.79 -5.95 20.85
CA PRO A 161 7.82 -5.24 20.00
C PRO A 161 8.29 -5.08 18.56
N LEU A 162 9.59 -4.78 18.34
CA LEU A 162 10.13 -4.70 16.98
C LEU A 162 10.01 -6.04 16.24
N SER A 163 10.38 -7.13 16.90
CA SER A 163 10.29 -8.49 16.33
C SER A 163 8.84 -8.83 16.01
N GLN A 164 7.90 -8.56 16.92
CA GLN A 164 6.47 -8.76 16.69
C GLN A 164 6.00 -8.02 15.44
N TRP A 165 6.32 -6.72 15.32
CA TRP A 165 5.93 -5.92 14.17
C TRP A 165 6.54 -6.50 12.87
N LEU A 166 7.83 -6.84 12.84
CA LEU A 166 8.48 -7.44 11.67
C LEU A 166 7.78 -8.72 11.18
N VAL A 167 7.34 -9.58 12.11
CA VAL A 167 6.61 -10.82 11.77
C VAL A 167 5.25 -10.50 11.15
N GLN A 168 4.49 -9.58 11.76
CA GLN A 168 3.17 -9.21 11.27
C GLN A 168 3.23 -8.47 9.94
N ASP A 169 4.23 -7.61 9.76
CA ASP A 169 4.47 -6.89 8.51
C ASP A 169 4.86 -7.83 7.36
N GLY A 170 5.61 -8.90 7.67
CA GLY A 170 5.88 -9.97 6.71
C GLY A 170 4.62 -10.70 6.22
N HIS A 171 3.61 -10.89 7.08
CA HIS A 171 2.31 -11.44 6.65
C HIS A 171 1.52 -10.42 5.83
N TYR A 172 1.52 -9.16 6.25
CA TYR A 172 0.90 -8.05 5.53
C TYR A 172 1.44 -7.91 4.10
N ALA A 173 2.76 -7.92 3.92
CA ALA A 173 3.43 -7.83 2.63
C ALA A 173 3.00 -8.95 1.65
N ARG A 174 2.85 -10.19 2.14
CA ARG A 174 2.36 -11.32 1.34
C ARG A 174 0.89 -11.14 0.92
N GLY A 175 0.06 -10.56 1.79
CA GLY A 175 -1.31 -10.18 1.48
C GLY A 175 -1.41 -9.10 0.42
N TYR A 176 -0.63 -8.03 0.61
CA TYR A 176 -0.54 -6.90 -0.30
C TYR A 176 -0.21 -7.36 -1.73
N MET A 177 0.75 -8.28 -1.89
CA MET A 177 1.10 -8.84 -3.21
C MET A 177 -0.10 -9.46 -3.93
N ARG A 178 -0.95 -10.20 -3.21
CA ARG A 178 -2.17 -10.81 -3.78
C ARG A 178 -3.19 -9.74 -4.13
N PHE A 179 -3.40 -8.80 -3.21
CA PHE A 179 -4.31 -7.67 -3.39
C PHE A 179 -3.98 -6.84 -4.62
N ALA A 180 -2.75 -6.32 -4.74
CA ALA A 180 -2.33 -5.51 -5.86
C ALA A 180 -2.37 -6.29 -7.19
N GLY A 181 -2.03 -7.59 -7.16
CA GLY A 181 -2.16 -8.48 -8.32
C GLY A 181 -3.61 -8.66 -8.78
N GLN A 182 -4.55 -8.79 -7.84
CA GLN A 182 -5.98 -8.89 -8.15
C GLN A 182 -6.55 -7.55 -8.67
N LEU A 183 -6.13 -6.41 -8.11
CA LEU A 183 -6.49 -5.11 -8.67
C LEU A 183 -5.99 -4.95 -10.11
N LEU A 184 -4.75 -5.39 -10.38
CA LEU A 184 -4.19 -5.35 -11.73
C LEU A 184 -5.02 -6.20 -12.70
N ALA A 185 -5.46 -7.39 -12.27
CA ALA A 185 -6.30 -8.27 -13.07
C ALA A 185 -7.71 -7.69 -13.37
N LYS A 186 -8.20 -6.76 -12.52
CA LYS A 186 -9.50 -6.09 -12.72
C LYS A 186 -9.45 -4.96 -13.74
N ILE A 187 -8.27 -4.43 -14.06
CA ILE A 187 -8.15 -3.30 -14.99
C ILE A 187 -8.66 -3.70 -16.38
N ARG A 188 -9.51 -2.84 -16.95
CA ARG A 188 -9.96 -2.93 -18.34
C ARG A 188 -9.27 -1.84 -19.16
N LEU A 189 -8.45 -2.26 -20.10
CA LEU A 189 -7.69 -1.34 -20.96
C LEU A 189 -8.49 -1.03 -22.23
N PRO A 190 -8.90 0.24 -22.45
CA PRO A 190 -9.56 0.63 -23.68
C PRO A 190 -8.55 0.74 -24.83
N GLN A 191 -9.01 0.50 -26.06
CA GLN A 191 -8.22 0.76 -27.26
C GLN A 191 -8.08 2.28 -27.46
N THR A 192 -6.88 2.82 -27.25
CA THR A 192 -6.60 4.25 -27.39
C THR A 192 -5.20 4.48 -27.94
N THR A 193 -5.05 5.48 -28.81
CA THR A 193 -3.76 5.87 -29.40
C THR A 193 -2.85 6.59 -28.40
N LYS A 194 -3.41 7.12 -27.29
CA LYS A 194 -2.69 7.90 -26.28
C LYS A 194 -2.71 7.20 -24.92
N SER A 195 -2.30 5.94 -24.87
CA SER A 195 -2.31 5.10 -23.66
C SER A 195 -1.57 5.72 -22.48
N GLN A 196 -0.44 6.39 -22.72
CA GLN A 196 0.39 7.02 -21.67
C GLN A 196 -0.35 8.04 -20.80
N PHE A 197 -1.38 8.70 -21.34
CA PHE A 197 -2.18 9.69 -20.63
C PHE A 197 -3.50 9.12 -20.12
N HIS A 198 -3.81 7.87 -20.47
CA HIS A 198 -5.09 7.27 -20.11
C HIS A 198 -5.03 6.76 -18.66
N PRO A 199 -5.98 7.16 -17.80
CA PRO A 199 -6.00 6.82 -16.37
C PRO A 199 -5.81 5.32 -16.11
N MET A 200 -6.56 4.45 -16.81
CA MET A 200 -6.45 2.98 -16.66
C MET A 200 -5.05 2.42 -16.94
N TYR A 201 -4.32 2.95 -17.93
CA TYR A 201 -2.95 2.52 -18.22
C TYR A 201 -1.98 3.02 -17.14
N ARG A 202 -2.17 4.25 -16.66
CA ARG A 202 -1.38 4.80 -15.56
C ARG A 202 -1.63 4.08 -14.24
N THR A 203 -2.88 3.69 -13.96
CA THR A 203 -3.24 2.83 -12.82
C THR A 203 -2.57 1.45 -12.95
N MET A 204 -2.56 0.85 -14.14
CA MET A 204 -1.86 -0.41 -14.40
C MET A 204 -0.36 -0.28 -14.12
N ASP A 205 0.30 0.75 -14.65
CA ASP A 205 1.73 1.00 -14.43
C ASP A 205 2.05 1.24 -12.95
N LEU A 206 1.16 1.93 -12.23
CA LEU A 206 1.30 2.15 -10.79
C LEU A 206 1.18 0.84 -10.00
N LEU A 207 0.20 -0.01 -10.30
CA LEU A 207 0.04 -1.31 -9.63
C LEU A 207 1.23 -2.25 -9.91
N ILE A 208 1.78 -2.23 -11.13
CA ILE A 208 3.01 -2.96 -11.45
C ILE A 208 4.18 -2.42 -10.60
N SER A 209 4.27 -1.10 -10.45
CA SER A 209 5.28 -0.46 -9.60
C SER A 209 5.10 -0.82 -8.12
N ALA A 210 3.86 -0.89 -7.63
CA ALA A 210 3.52 -1.32 -6.28
C ALA A 210 3.97 -2.77 -6.00
N LEU A 211 3.70 -3.70 -6.92
CA LEU A 211 4.17 -5.09 -6.82
C LEU A 211 5.70 -5.19 -6.81
N ASN A 212 6.38 -4.41 -7.64
CA ASN A 212 7.84 -4.36 -7.67
C ASN A 212 8.42 -3.76 -6.38
N ASN A 213 7.79 -2.72 -5.83
CA ASN A 213 8.17 -2.14 -4.54
C ASN A 213 8.03 -3.17 -3.42
N MET A 214 6.87 -3.80 -3.31
CA MET A 214 6.61 -4.80 -2.28
C MET A 214 7.56 -5.99 -2.38
N ARG A 215 7.89 -6.46 -3.59
CA ARG A 215 8.91 -7.52 -3.77
C ARG A 215 10.29 -7.11 -3.27
N ARG A 216 10.70 -5.85 -3.49
CA ARG A 216 11.95 -5.30 -2.95
C ARG A 216 11.90 -5.16 -1.44
N GLU A 217 10.77 -4.76 -0.88
CA GLU A 217 10.57 -4.65 0.58
C GLU A 217 10.69 -6.00 1.29
N MET A 218 10.12 -7.06 0.72
CA MET A 218 10.30 -8.42 1.25
C MET A 218 11.78 -8.83 1.32
N GLN A 219 12.55 -8.53 0.27
CA GLN A 219 14.00 -8.79 0.26
C GLN A 219 14.75 -7.88 1.24
N PHE A 220 14.33 -6.61 1.34
CA PHE A 220 14.90 -5.65 2.27
C PHE A 220 14.73 -6.11 3.72
N PHE A 221 13.59 -6.69 4.10
CA PHE A 221 13.40 -7.30 5.42
C PHE A 221 14.39 -8.43 5.68
N GLU A 222 14.53 -9.38 4.75
CA GLU A 222 15.48 -10.51 4.87
C GLU A 222 16.93 -10.03 5.03
N ILE A 223 17.34 -9.06 4.22
CA ILE A 223 18.68 -8.47 4.26
C ILE A 223 18.91 -7.69 5.57
N THR A 224 17.93 -6.90 6.00
CA THR A 224 18.02 -6.10 7.23
C THR A 224 18.10 -7.01 8.45
N ALA A 225 17.27 -8.05 8.51
CA ALA A 225 17.30 -9.03 9.58
C ALA A 225 18.67 -9.72 9.68
N THR A 226 19.23 -10.13 8.55
CA THR A 226 20.56 -10.77 8.50
C THR A 226 21.66 -9.80 8.90
N LYS A 227 21.65 -8.57 8.37
CA LYS A 227 22.70 -7.56 8.59
C LYS A 227 22.78 -7.10 10.04
N TYR A 228 21.64 -6.96 10.71
CA TYR A 228 21.55 -6.46 12.08
C TYR A 228 21.25 -7.56 13.09
N GLU A 229 21.34 -8.83 12.69
CA GLU A 229 21.12 -10.00 13.55
C GLU A 229 19.77 -9.95 14.29
N LEU A 230 18.72 -9.48 13.59
CA LEU A 230 17.38 -9.38 14.15
C LEU A 230 16.75 -10.76 14.23
N SER A 231 16.29 -11.14 15.42
CA SER A 231 15.51 -12.36 15.61
C SER A 231 14.08 -12.14 15.14
N ILE A 232 13.73 -12.67 13.97
CA ILE A 232 12.35 -12.66 13.45
C ILE A 232 11.65 -13.94 13.89
N GLY A 233 10.53 -13.79 14.60
CA GLY A 233 9.68 -14.89 15.03
C GLY A 233 8.96 -15.59 13.87
N MET A 234 8.24 -16.66 14.21
CA MET A 234 7.41 -17.42 13.26
C MET A 234 5.94 -17.41 13.67
N GLU A 235 5.51 -16.40 14.45
CA GLU A 235 4.13 -16.31 14.90
C GLU A 235 3.15 -16.22 13.72
N PRO A 236 1.95 -16.83 13.87
CA PRO A 236 0.89 -16.67 12.89
C PRO A 236 0.42 -15.20 12.83
N PRO A 237 -0.31 -14.81 11.77
CA PRO A 237 -0.90 -13.49 11.70
C PRO A 237 -1.88 -13.27 12.86
N THR A 238 -1.79 -12.11 13.52
CA THR A 238 -2.70 -11.68 14.58
C THR A 238 -4.12 -11.47 14.03
N PRO A 239 -5.15 -11.38 14.89
CA PRO A 239 -6.50 -11.05 14.43
C PRO A 239 -6.58 -9.73 13.63
N ILE A 240 -5.81 -8.71 14.01
CA ILE A 240 -5.78 -7.42 13.28
C ILE A 240 -5.10 -7.59 11.92
N THR A 241 -3.96 -8.28 11.87
CA THR A 241 -3.29 -8.59 10.59
C THR A 241 -4.20 -9.40 9.68
N ARG A 242 -4.93 -10.40 10.19
CA ARG A 242 -5.92 -11.14 9.38
C ARG A 242 -7.04 -10.24 8.88
N ALA A 243 -7.57 -9.34 9.71
CA ALA A 243 -8.61 -8.41 9.29
C ALA A 243 -8.13 -7.44 8.19
N LEU A 244 -6.87 -7.01 8.21
CA LEU A 244 -6.24 -6.29 7.10
C LEU A 244 -6.18 -7.14 5.81
N LEU A 245 -5.78 -8.40 5.93
CA LEU A 245 -5.76 -9.34 4.79
C LEU A 245 -7.16 -9.61 4.21
N ASP A 246 -8.17 -9.67 5.07
CA ASP A 246 -9.57 -9.83 4.67
C ASP A 246 -10.09 -8.56 3.97
N LEU A 247 -9.75 -7.38 4.49
CA LEU A 247 -10.04 -6.09 3.83
C LEU A 247 -9.42 -6.03 2.44
N PHE A 248 -8.15 -6.42 2.31
CA PHE A 248 -7.47 -6.54 1.03
C PHE A 248 -8.22 -7.45 0.07
N THR A 249 -8.60 -8.65 0.52
CA THR A 249 -9.37 -9.60 -0.30
C THR A 249 -10.73 -9.04 -0.73
N SER A 250 -11.41 -8.31 0.17
CA SER A 250 -12.69 -7.66 -0.11
C SER A 250 -12.55 -6.53 -1.13
N ALA A 251 -11.56 -5.64 -0.95
CA ALA A 251 -11.34 -4.46 -1.79
C ALA A 251 -10.82 -4.79 -3.20
N SER A 252 -10.19 -5.96 -3.38
CA SER A 252 -9.85 -6.50 -4.70
C SER A 252 -10.87 -7.53 -5.22
N GLY A 253 -11.94 -7.81 -4.48
CA GLY A 253 -12.98 -8.75 -4.87
C GLY A 253 -13.77 -8.30 -6.09
N SER A 254 -14.53 -9.20 -6.74
CA SER A 254 -15.29 -8.88 -7.96
C SER A 254 -16.37 -7.80 -7.75
N SER A 255 -16.91 -7.69 -6.54
CA SER A 255 -17.93 -6.71 -6.15
C SER A 255 -17.37 -5.31 -5.88
N ALA A 256 -16.10 -5.17 -5.52
CA ALA A 256 -15.47 -3.88 -5.28
C ALA A 256 -15.09 -3.19 -6.59
N SER A 257 -15.16 -1.86 -6.62
CA SER A 257 -14.71 -1.08 -7.77
C SER A 257 -13.19 -0.94 -7.80
N ILE A 258 -12.64 -0.51 -8.94
CA ILE A 258 -11.22 -0.14 -9.01
C ILE A 258 -10.92 1.07 -8.11
N LEU A 259 -11.86 2.01 -7.98
CA LEU A 259 -11.67 3.17 -7.13
C LEU A 259 -11.54 2.77 -5.66
N GLU A 260 -12.43 1.91 -5.14
CA GLU A 260 -12.33 1.38 -3.77
C GLU A 260 -10.98 0.71 -3.52
N GLY A 261 -10.55 -0.18 -4.42
CA GLY A 261 -9.24 -0.81 -4.33
C GLY A 261 -8.08 0.18 -4.35
N MET A 262 -8.15 1.21 -5.18
CA MET A 262 -7.14 2.26 -5.24
C MET A 262 -7.14 3.16 -4.00
N VAL A 263 -8.29 3.40 -3.38
CA VAL A 263 -8.40 4.08 -2.07
C VAL A 263 -7.73 3.23 -1.00
N VAL A 264 -7.95 1.92 -0.98
CA VAL A 264 -7.28 1.02 -0.03
C VAL A 264 -5.77 1.07 -0.22
N LEU A 265 -5.29 0.94 -1.44
CA LEU A 265 -3.86 1.04 -1.78
C LEU A 265 -3.27 2.38 -1.31
N TRP A 266 -3.90 3.50 -1.66
CA TRP A 266 -3.41 4.81 -1.24
C TRP A 266 -3.42 4.97 0.28
N ALA A 267 -4.49 4.56 0.95
CA ALA A 267 -4.69 4.82 2.36
C ALA A 267 -3.68 4.06 3.23
N VAL A 268 -3.41 2.78 2.93
CA VAL A 268 -2.40 2.02 3.68
C VAL A 268 -0.99 2.58 3.47
N GLU A 269 -0.63 2.92 2.22
CA GLU A 269 0.66 3.51 1.88
C GLU A 269 0.84 4.90 2.52
N HIS A 270 -0.24 5.68 2.56
CA HIS A 270 -0.23 6.98 3.18
C HIS A 270 -0.14 6.90 4.70
N CYS A 271 -0.86 5.97 5.34
CA CYS A 271 -0.74 5.70 6.77
C CYS A 271 0.70 5.30 7.12
N TYR A 272 1.30 4.40 6.34
CA TYR A 272 2.68 3.96 6.56
C TYR A 272 3.69 5.11 6.42
N LEU A 273 3.60 5.92 5.34
CA LEU A 273 4.45 7.10 5.17
C LEU A 273 4.31 8.07 6.35
N SER A 274 3.07 8.39 6.74
CA SER A 274 2.81 9.34 7.82
C SER A 274 3.25 8.81 9.19
N ALA A 275 3.08 7.51 9.45
CA ALA A 275 3.54 6.84 10.66
C ALA A 275 5.07 6.90 10.80
N TRP A 276 5.81 6.55 9.75
CA TRP A 276 7.27 6.59 9.78
C TRP A 276 7.82 8.01 9.75
N GLN A 277 7.12 8.95 9.12
CA GLN A 277 7.45 10.39 9.23
C GLN A 277 7.27 10.88 10.67
N TYR A 278 6.21 10.47 11.36
CA TYR A 278 6.01 10.76 12.78
C TYR A 278 7.16 10.20 13.62
N ALA A 279 7.53 8.93 13.45
CA ALA A 279 8.71 8.33 14.11
C ALA A 279 10.00 9.13 13.84
N PHE A 280 10.21 9.55 12.59
CA PHE A 280 11.39 10.32 12.19
C PHE A 280 11.50 11.68 12.92
N THR A 281 10.37 12.30 13.33
CA THR A 281 10.42 13.56 14.09
C THR A 281 11.14 13.45 15.43
N PHE A 282 11.23 12.24 16.00
CA PHE A 282 11.91 11.97 17.26
C PHE A 282 13.38 11.54 17.08
N SER A 283 13.83 11.27 15.85
CA SER A 283 15.19 10.76 15.59
C SER A 283 16.30 11.75 15.94
N THR A 284 15.99 13.04 16.09
CA THR A 284 16.93 14.08 16.54
C THR A 284 17.21 14.03 18.05
N SER A 285 16.39 13.32 18.83
CA SER A 285 16.58 13.11 20.27
C SER A 285 17.65 12.06 20.59
N LEU A 286 18.17 11.35 19.59
CA LEU A 286 19.21 10.34 19.75
C LEU A 286 20.58 11.01 19.99
N SER A 287 20.89 11.30 21.25
CA SER A 287 22.13 11.97 21.66
C SER A 287 23.37 11.07 21.61
N THR A 288 23.19 9.74 21.52
CA THR A 288 24.28 8.76 21.42
C THR A 288 23.92 7.64 20.43
N THR A 289 24.89 7.20 19.63
CA THR A 289 24.71 6.02 18.77
C THR A 289 24.47 4.80 19.65
N SER A 290 23.25 4.27 19.64
CA SER A 290 22.91 3.03 20.38
C SER A 290 23.80 1.88 19.92
N ARG A 291 24.14 0.98 20.84
CA ARG A 291 24.88 -0.27 20.55
C ARG A 291 23.94 -1.42 20.22
N ASP A 292 22.64 -1.26 20.48
CA ASP A 292 21.67 -2.33 20.29
C ASP A 292 21.34 -2.45 18.81
N SER A 293 21.55 -3.65 18.26
CA SER A 293 21.48 -3.87 16.81
C SER A 293 20.10 -3.55 16.23
N HIS A 294 19.03 -3.77 17.00
CA HIS A 294 17.66 -3.48 16.59
C HIS A 294 17.37 -1.97 16.52
N ILE A 295 17.93 -1.18 17.45
CA ILE A 295 17.85 0.29 17.38
C ILE A 295 18.67 0.81 16.19
N VAL A 296 19.87 0.26 15.97
CA VAL A 296 20.68 0.63 14.80
C VAL A 296 19.94 0.30 13.50
N ALA A 297 19.28 -0.86 13.40
CA ALA A 297 18.47 -1.24 12.25
C ALA A 297 17.31 -0.26 12.01
N LEU A 298 16.60 0.13 13.08
CA LEU A 298 15.51 1.10 13.03
C LEU A 298 15.96 2.42 12.40
N HIS A 299 17.01 3.02 12.92
CA HIS A 299 17.45 4.35 12.50
C HIS A 299 18.22 4.36 11.17
N GLN A 300 18.98 3.30 10.86
CA GLN A 300 19.81 3.27 9.66
C GLN A 300 19.12 2.67 8.44
N ALA A 301 18.11 1.82 8.63
CA ALA A 301 17.46 1.08 7.55
C ALA A 301 15.95 1.28 7.52
N LEU A 302 15.24 0.98 8.61
CA LEU A 302 13.77 0.93 8.61
C LEU A 302 13.13 2.31 8.45
N ILE A 303 13.41 3.27 9.36
CA ILE A 303 12.84 4.63 9.28
C ILE A 303 13.21 5.30 7.94
N PRO A 304 14.47 5.28 7.47
CA PRO A 304 14.82 5.89 6.18
C PRO A 304 14.12 5.27 4.95
N ASN A 305 13.73 3.99 5.01
CA ASN A 305 13.08 3.32 3.88
C ASN A 305 11.73 3.97 3.54
N TRP A 306 10.85 4.04 4.53
CA TRP A 306 9.48 4.58 4.37
C TRP A 306 9.38 6.09 4.58
N THR A 307 10.47 6.77 4.93
CA THR A 307 10.53 8.26 4.88
C THR A 307 11.26 8.78 3.65
N SER A 308 11.67 7.88 2.75
CA SER A 308 12.44 8.26 1.56
C SER A 308 11.63 9.14 0.60
N PRO A 309 12.30 10.07 -0.14
CA PRO A 309 11.63 10.86 -1.17
C PRO A 309 11.03 10.01 -2.29
N ALA A 310 11.58 8.82 -2.55
CA ALA A 310 11.05 7.89 -3.54
C ALA A 310 9.70 7.31 -3.10
N PHE A 311 9.59 6.89 -1.84
CA PHE A 311 8.35 6.39 -1.28
C PHE A 311 7.28 7.50 -1.22
N SER A 312 7.64 8.71 -0.76
CA SER A 312 6.73 9.87 -0.77
C SER A 312 6.16 10.15 -2.16
N LYS A 313 7.00 10.13 -3.21
CA LYS A 313 6.55 10.34 -4.60
C LYS A 313 5.60 9.24 -5.09
N PHE A 314 5.81 7.99 -4.65
CA PHE A 314 4.92 6.89 -4.97
C PHE A 314 3.54 7.07 -4.31
N VAL A 315 3.51 7.47 -3.03
CA VAL A 315 2.26 7.80 -2.32
C VAL A 315 1.54 8.97 -3.00
N ASP A 316 2.26 10.02 -3.41
CA ASP A 316 1.70 11.17 -4.13
C ASP A 316 1.12 10.78 -5.49
N ALA A 317 1.79 9.90 -6.24
CA ALA A 317 1.29 9.38 -7.50
C ALA A 317 0.02 8.55 -7.31
N THR A 318 -0.04 7.74 -6.24
CA THR A 318 -1.22 6.95 -5.88
C THR A 318 -2.38 7.87 -5.52
N ARG A 319 -2.13 8.90 -4.70
CA ARG A 319 -3.12 9.93 -4.34
C ARG A 319 -3.71 10.60 -5.59
N ALA A 320 -2.84 11.05 -6.50
CA ALA A 320 -3.26 11.73 -7.72
C ALA A 320 -4.15 10.83 -8.61
N LEU A 321 -3.83 9.54 -8.70
CA LEU A 321 -4.65 8.59 -9.46
C LEU A 321 -5.99 8.29 -8.78
N VAL A 322 -6.05 8.19 -7.45
CA VAL A 322 -7.33 8.06 -6.73
C VAL A 322 -8.24 9.26 -7.02
N ASP A 323 -7.71 10.48 -6.91
CA ASP A 323 -8.48 11.69 -7.19
C ASP A 323 -8.92 11.75 -8.67
N GLU A 324 -8.04 11.39 -9.60
CA GLU A 324 -8.37 11.34 -11.02
C GLU A 324 -9.47 10.32 -11.32
N LEU A 325 -9.36 9.11 -10.76
CA LEU A 325 -10.38 8.06 -10.89
C LEU A 325 -11.72 8.49 -10.30
N ALA A 326 -11.72 9.08 -9.10
CA ALA A 326 -12.94 9.59 -8.48
C ALA A 326 -13.65 10.63 -9.38
N ASN A 327 -12.88 11.49 -10.06
CA ASN A 327 -13.41 12.50 -10.97
C ASN A 327 -13.93 11.92 -12.31
N ILE A 328 -13.52 10.71 -12.70
CA ILE A 328 -13.97 10.05 -13.93
C ILE A 328 -15.20 9.17 -13.67
N THR A 329 -15.25 8.51 -12.51
CA THR A 329 -16.28 7.53 -12.16
C THR A 329 -17.55 8.18 -11.58
N THR A 330 -17.74 9.50 -11.70
CA THR A 330 -19.00 10.16 -11.30
C THR A 330 -20.16 9.83 -12.27
N THR A 331 -20.47 8.55 -12.42
CA THR A 331 -21.69 8.00 -13.04
C THR A 331 -22.85 8.02 -12.04
N HIS A 332 -24.03 7.56 -12.47
CA HIS A 332 -25.31 7.61 -11.74
C HIS A 332 -25.24 7.13 -10.28
N ASP A 333 -24.36 6.18 -9.95
CA ASP A 333 -24.20 5.59 -8.61
C ASP A 333 -22.98 6.14 -7.82
N GLY A 334 -22.38 7.25 -8.26
CA GLY A 334 -21.17 7.82 -7.66
C GLY A 334 -21.32 8.18 -6.17
N LYS A 335 -22.54 8.37 -5.66
CA LYS A 335 -22.80 8.55 -4.22
C LYS A 335 -22.56 7.26 -3.42
N GLU A 336 -22.98 6.11 -3.93
CA GLU A 336 -22.79 4.83 -3.23
C GLU A 336 -21.32 4.40 -3.26
N GLU A 337 -20.64 4.57 -4.39
CA GLU A 337 -19.20 4.32 -4.49
C GLU A 337 -18.40 5.24 -3.55
N MET A 338 -18.81 6.51 -3.41
CA MET A 338 -18.22 7.45 -2.47
C MET A 338 -18.38 6.98 -1.02
N VAL A 339 -19.57 6.55 -0.61
CA VAL A 339 -19.82 6.01 0.74
C VAL A 339 -18.94 4.79 1.00
N ARG A 340 -18.81 3.89 0.02
CA ARG A 340 -17.92 2.72 0.15
C ARG A 340 -16.46 3.14 0.29
N CYS A 341 -16.00 4.16 -0.45
CA CYS A 341 -14.66 4.72 -0.30
C CYS A 341 -14.42 5.31 1.10
N GLU A 342 -15.41 6.00 1.67
CA GLU A 342 -15.35 6.51 3.04
C GLU A 342 -15.30 5.38 4.07
N GLU A 343 -16.12 4.34 3.90
CA GLU A 343 -16.17 3.19 4.80
C GLU A 343 -14.84 2.42 4.82
N VAL A 344 -14.25 2.15 3.64
CA VAL A 344 -12.95 1.47 3.58
C VAL A 344 -11.84 2.33 4.16
N PHE A 345 -11.83 3.64 3.94
CA PHE A 345 -10.83 4.54 4.53
C PHE A 345 -10.92 4.55 6.07
N ARG A 346 -12.15 4.66 6.60
CA ARG A 346 -12.41 4.58 8.04
C ARG A 346 -11.95 3.24 8.61
N GLN A 347 -12.22 2.14 7.92
CA GLN A 347 -11.81 0.81 8.34
C GLN A 347 -10.28 0.67 8.36
N ILE A 348 -9.57 1.23 7.37
CA ILE A 348 -8.10 1.26 7.35
C ILE A 348 -7.56 2.00 8.55
N CYS A 349 -8.05 3.21 8.83
CA CYS A 349 -7.60 3.96 10.01
C CYS A 349 -7.78 3.13 11.31
N TRP A 350 -8.92 2.46 11.46
CA TRP A 350 -9.20 1.62 12.62
C TRP A 350 -8.26 0.40 12.73
N LEU A 351 -7.91 -0.21 11.60
CA LEU A 351 -7.01 -1.37 11.55
C LEU A 351 -5.55 -0.95 11.79
N GLU A 352 -5.09 0.11 11.13
CA GLU A 352 -3.73 0.64 11.23
C GLU A 352 -3.42 1.11 12.65
N GLU A 353 -4.36 1.76 13.34
CA GLU A 353 -4.24 2.11 14.77
C GLU A 353 -3.89 0.88 15.65
N ARG A 354 -4.42 -0.29 15.30
CA ARG A 354 -4.30 -1.54 16.08
C ARG A 354 -3.24 -2.49 15.54
N PHE A 355 -2.60 -2.15 14.43
CA PHE A 355 -1.58 -2.97 13.80
C PHE A 355 -0.26 -2.90 14.58
N TRP A 356 0.04 -1.74 15.14
CA TRP A 356 1.25 -1.50 15.91
C TRP A 356 1.23 -2.28 17.24
N PRO A 357 2.35 -2.91 17.66
CA PRO A 357 2.47 -3.53 18.97
C PRO A 357 2.14 -2.56 20.11
N ASP A 358 1.44 -3.06 21.13
CA ASP A 358 1.18 -2.31 22.35
C ASP A 358 2.45 -2.23 23.19
N VAL A 359 2.92 -1.01 23.44
CA VAL A 359 4.14 -0.75 24.20
C VAL A 359 3.84 0.16 25.38
N ASP A 360 4.50 -0.10 26.50
CA ASP A 360 4.39 0.75 27.68
C ASP A 360 5.20 2.06 27.55
N GLY A 361 5.19 2.90 28.59
CA GLY A 361 5.94 4.16 28.58
C GLY A 361 7.47 4.02 28.53
N MET A 362 8.00 2.79 28.61
CA MET A 362 9.42 2.46 28.48
C MET A 362 9.75 1.85 27.11
N GLY A 363 8.76 1.61 26.25
CA GLY A 363 8.95 0.98 24.94
C GLY A 363 9.03 -0.55 25.01
N GLU A 364 8.66 -1.15 26.15
CA GLU A 364 8.61 -2.59 26.37
C GLU A 364 7.23 -3.16 26.00
N GLU A 365 7.13 -4.48 25.82
CA GLU A 365 5.84 -5.14 25.60
C GLU A 365 4.93 -4.94 26.80
N ASN A 366 3.69 -4.49 26.55
CA ASN A 366 2.72 -4.33 27.63
C ASN A 366 2.17 -5.72 28.06
N GLU A 367 2.67 -6.28 29.17
CA GLU A 367 2.34 -7.65 29.62
C GLU A 367 0.83 -7.92 29.81
N THR A 368 0.05 -6.87 30.10
CA THR A 368 -1.42 -6.95 30.22
C THR A 368 -2.11 -7.40 28.94
N ALA A 369 -1.54 -7.11 27.76
CA ALA A 369 -2.12 -7.48 26.47
C ALA A 369 -1.97 -8.99 26.15
N ARG A 370 -0.89 -9.63 26.62
CA ARG A 370 -0.68 -11.08 26.49
C ARG A 370 -1.69 -11.88 27.34
N MET A 371 -1.97 -11.43 28.56
CA MET A 371 -2.94 -12.11 29.42
C MET A 371 -4.37 -12.03 28.88
N ALA A 372 -4.78 -10.89 28.31
CA ALA A 372 -6.10 -10.73 27.68
C ALA A 372 -6.28 -11.61 26.43
N SER A 373 -5.21 -11.85 25.67
CA SER A 373 -5.22 -12.71 24.48
C SER A 373 -5.16 -14.21 24.82
N SER A 374 -4.54 -14.56 25.95
CA SER A 374 -4.44 -15.91 26.51
C SER A 374 -5.73 -16.37 27.22
N MET A 375 -6.48 -15.44 27.81
CA MET A 375 -7.76 -15.73 28.51
C MET A 375 -8.97 -15.69 27.56
N ARG A 376 -8.98 -16.52 26.51
CA ARG A 376 -10.25 -16.97 25.92
C ARG A 376 -10.60 -18.34 26.49
N PRO A 377 -11.81 -18.55 27.02
CA PRO A 377 -12.18 -19.85 27.56
C PRO A 377 -12.20 -20.86 26.40
N MET A 378 -11.34 -21.87 26.52
CA MET A 378 -11.46 -23.12 25.76
C MET A 378 -12.86 -23.68 26.05
N GLY A 379 -13.81 -23.42 25.15
CA GLY A 379 -15.11 -24.06 25.17
C GLY A 379 -14.93 -25.58 25.12
N PRO A 380 -15.74 -26.36 25.84
CA PRO A 380 -15.54 -27.79 25.95
C PRO A 380 -15.69 -28.44 24.57
N ARG A 381 -14.68 -29.22 24.18
CA ARG A 381 -14.68 -30.05 22.96
C ARG A 381 -15.82 -31.07 23.04
N PRO A 382 -16.58 -31.32 21.97
CA PRO A 382 -17.54 -32.42 21.95
C PRO A 382 -16.76 -33.71 21.70
N GLU A 383 -16.59 -34.54 22.73
CA GLU A 383 -16.12 -35.90 22.56
C GLU A 383 -17.24 -36.80 22.01
N SER A 384 -16.84 -37.60 21.02
CA SER A 384 -17.64 -38.61 20.35
C SER A 384 -18.31 -39.58 21.30
N ALA A 385 -19.53 -39.93 20.92
CA ALA A 385 -20.40 -40.92 21.54
C ALA A 385 -19.71 -42.25 21.87
N MET A 386 -19.82 -42.66 23.13
CA MET A 386 -19.93 -44.07 23.52
C MET A 386 -20.92 -44.19 24.69
N LEU A 387 -22.03 -44.90 24.44
CA LEU A 387 -22.90 -45.50 25.45
C LEU A 387 -22.16 -46.72 26.06
N PRO A 388 -22.36 -47.08 27.34
CA PRO A 388 -23.54 -47.88 27.68
C PRO A 388 -24.21 -47.60 29.04
N SER A 389 -25.53 -47.81 29.00
CA SER A 389 -26.47 -48.38 29.99
C SER A 389 -26.06 -48.52 31.46
N GLY A 390 -26.91 -47.99 32.35
CA GLY A 390 -26.99 -48.39 33.76
C GLY A 390 -28.13 -47.68 34.49
N MET A 391 -29.14 -48.44 34.90
CA MET A 391 -30.36 -48.04 35.62
C MET A 391 -30.09 -47.26 36.91
N ASN A 392 -30.96 -46.32 37.31
CA ASN A 392 -31.97 -46.55 38.37
C ASN A 392 -32.73 -45.25 38.77
N ASN A 393 -33.95 -45.48 39.25
CA ASN A 393 -35.03 -44.62 39.75
C ASN A 393 -34.68 -43.40 40.63
N GLY A 394 -35.61 -42.42 40.64
CA GLY A 394 -35.81 -41.57 41.82
C GLY A 394 -36.68 -40.32 41.66
N MET A 395 -38.01 -40.49 41.73
CA MET A 395 -39.06 -39.58 42.28
C MET A 395 -38.90 -38.04 42.31
N GLN A 396 -39.84 -37.39 41.59
CA GLN A 396 -40.79 -36.33 42.00
C GLN A 396 -40.52 -35.42 43.23
N GLY A 397 -40.71 -34.11 43.02
CA GLY A 397 -41.22 -33.19 44.05
C GLY A 397 -40.80 -31.72 43.88
N PRO A 398 -41.73 -30.74 43.75
CA PRO A 398 -41.42 -29.37 43.30
C PRO A 398 -41.30 -28.37 44.46
N SER A 399 -40.56 -27.27 44.27
CA SER A 399 -40.67 -26.09 45.12
C SER A 399 -40.49 -24.79 44.34
N ASN A 400 -41.55 -23.98 44.40
CA ASN A 400 -41.63 -22.57 44.05
C ASN A 400 -40.44 -21.75 44.56
N GLY A 401 -40.03 -20.75 43.77
CA GLY A 401 -39.08 -19.73 44.17
C GLY A 401 -39.09 -18.55 43.21
N MET A 402 -40.20 -17.79 43.24
CA MET A 402 -40.37 -16.52 42.56
C MET A 402 -39.68 -15.42 43.40
N ASN A 403 -38.83 -14.59 42.77
CA ASN A 403 -38.47 -13.20 43.10
C ASN A 403 -37.18 -12.89 42.31
N GLY A 404 -37.02 -11.76 41.62
CA GLY A 404 -37.70 -10.49 41.71
C GLY A 404 -36.66 -9.46 41.30
N MET A 405 -36.74 -9.04 40.04
CA MET A 405 -35.90 -8.03 39.41
C MET A 405 -36.24 -6.67 40.03
N THR A 406 -35.26 -5.98 40.62
CA THR A 406 -35.37 -4.56 40.98
C THR A 406 -34.55 -3.74 40.00
N ASN A 407 -35.21 -2.81 39.31
CA ASN A 407 -34.55 -1.72 38.60
C ASN A 407 -34.89 -0.38 39.26
N ILE A 408 -33.90 0.50 39.27
CA ILE A 408 -33.85 1.82 39.89
C ILE A 408 -34.65 2.82 39.03
N HIS A 409 -35.80 3.28 39.54
CA HIS A 409 -36.38 4.63 39.48
C HIS A 409 -37.90 4.57 39.68
N GLY A 410 -38.36 5.05 40.84
CA GLY A 410 -39.70 4.85 41.37
C GLY A 410 -40.85 5.65 40.72
N ASN A 411 -42.02 5.01 40.78
CA ASN A 411 -43.41 5.51 40.85
C ASN A 411 -44.13 6.00 39.56
N PRO A 412 -45.48 5.88 39.51
CA PRO A 412 -46.27 4.64 39.62
C PRO A 412 -47.38 4.52 38.54
N VAL A 413 -48.07 3.38 38.63
CA VAL A 413 -49.06 2.71 37.76
C VAL A 413 -50.41 3.46 37.58
N ASN A 414 -51.07 3.26 36.43
CA ASN A 414 -52.53 3.05 36.34
C ASN A 414 -52.92 2.28 35.05
N GLY A 415 -53.50 1.08 35.20
CA GLY A 415 -54.24 0.35 34.15
C GLY A 415 -55.76 0.63 34.24
N PRO A 416 -56.68 -0.22 33.73
CA PRO A 416 -56.52 -1.39 32.84
C PRO A 416 -57.62 -1.55 31.73
N MET A 417 -57.54 -2.67 30.99
CA MET A 417 -58.62 -3.45 30.31
C MET A 417 -59.40 -2.88 29.09
N ASN A 418 -59.30 -3.58 27.94
CA ASN A 418 -60.29 -4.53 27.38
C ASN A 418 -60.12 -4.72 25.84
N GLY A 419 -60.10 -5.98 25.36
CA GLY A 419 -60.46 -6.33 23.96
C GLY A 419 -62.00 -6.41 23.80
N PRO A 420 -62.59 -7.02 22.74
CA PRO A 420 -62.03 -7.84 21.65
C PRO A 420 -62.72 -7.67 20.23
N MET A 421 -62.32 -8.50 19.25
CA MET A 421 -63.05 -9.07 18.06
C MET A 421 -63.85 -8.20 17.06
N ASN A 422 -63.61 -8.38 15.73
CA ASN A 422 -64.44 -9.07 14.69
C ASN A 422 -63.88 -8.75 13.26
N ALA A 423 -63.56 -9.70 12.37
CA ALA A 423 -64.39 -10.34 11.30
C ALA A 423 -65.18 -9.33 10.41
N GLN A 424 -65.29 -9.37 9.08
CA GLN A 424 -65.49 -10.43 8.06
C GLN A 424 -65.35 -9.77 6.65
N MET A 425 -64.68 -10.36 5.66
CA MET A 425 -65.13 -11.27 4.57
C MET A 425 -65.94 -10.69 3.38
N HIS A 426 -65.75 -11.37 2.23
CA HIS A 426 -66.52 -11.49 0.96
C HIS A 426 -65.98 -10.66 -0.24
N ASN A 427 -65.84 -11.18 -1.48
CA ASN A 427 -66.03 -12.52 -2.06
C ASN A 427 -65.38 -12.64 -3.47
N ASN A 428 -65.17 -13.89 -3.89
CA ASN A 428 -64.67 -14.54 -5.13
C ASN A 428 -65.60 -14.35 -6.38
N PRO A 429 -65.59 -15.10 -7.54
CA PRO A 429 -64.62 -15.98 -8.29
C PRO A 429 -64.66 -15.89 -9.87
N GLY A 430 -63.78 -16.67 -10.55
CA GLY A 430 -64.00 -17.33 -11.88
C GLY A 430 -63.00 -16.93 -12.99
N SER A 431 -62.38 -17.76 -13.85
CA SER A 431 -62.57 -19.11 -14.43
C SER A 431 -61.18 -19.60 -14.97
N MET A 432 -60.71 -20.86 -14.90
CA MET A 432 -61.09 -22.16 -15.51
C MET A 432 -60.67 -22.35 -17.00
N SER A 433 -59.80 -23.35 -17.28
CA SER A 433 -59.75 -24.26 -18.46
C SER A 433 -58.31 -24.73 -18.76
N GLN A 434 -57.87 -25.93 -18.36
CA GLN A 434 -57.94 -27.27 -19.00
C GLN A 434 -56.71 -27.71 -19.85
N ASN A 435 -56.28 -28.93 -19.49
CA ASN A 435 -55.24 -29.90 -19.95
C ASN A 435 -55.52 -30.46 -21.39
N PRO A 436 -54.94 -31.59 -21.92
CA PRO A 436 -53.73 -32.43 -21.63
C PRO A 436 -52.96 -32.97 -22.90
N ASN A 437 -52.05 -33.96 -22.71
CA ASN A 437 -51.44 -34.97 -23.63
C ASN A 437 -50.12 -34.61 -24.35
N ALA A 438 -49.13 -35.51 -24.61
CA ALA A 438 -48.88 -36.93 -24.25
C ALA A 438 -47.44 -37.36 -24.67
N ASN A 439 -46.86 -38.31 -23.92
CA ASN A 439 -45.93 -39.42 -24.25
C ASN A 439 -44.89 -39.37 -25.41
N LYS A 440 -43.62 -39.68 -25.06
CA LYS A 440 -42.75 -40.82 -25.52
C LYS A 440 -41.29 -40.52 -25.10
N VAL A 441 -40.64 -41.23 -24.16
CA VAL A 441 -40.00 -42.58 -24.25
C VAL A 441 -38.99 -42.68 -25.40
N ASP A 442 -37.68 -42.69 -25.12
CA ASP A 442 -36.84 -43.91 -25.17
C ASP A 442 -35.35 -43.73 -24.74
N THR A 443 -34.93 -44.66 -23.85
CA THR A 443 -33.65 -45.40 -23.72
C THR A 443 -32.25 -44.73 -23.69
N SER A 444 -31.67 -44.65 -22.48
CA SER A 444 -30.45 -45.34 -21.93
C SER A 444 -29.23 -45.72 -22.82
N PRO A 445 -28.03 -46.06 -22.27
CA PRO A 445 -27.33 -45.69 -21.00
C PRO A 445 -25.78 -45.48 -21.18
N VAL A 446 -25.03 -45.53 -20.06
CA VAL A 446 -23.58 -45.83 -19.87
C VAL A 446 -22.68 -44.60 -19.64
N ASN A 447 -21.70 -44.56 -18.73
CA ASN A 447 -21.42 -45.13 -17.40
C ASN A 447 -20.10 -44.45 -16.95
N ASP A 448 -19.90 -44.40 -15.64
CA ASP A 448 -18.71 -43.91 -14.93
C ASP A 448 -17.37 -44.49 -15.42
N ASN A 449 -16.26 -43.71 -15.35
CA ASN A 449 -15.21 -43.86 -14.32
C ASN A 449 -13.88 -43.12 -14.62
N ARG A 450 -13.39 -42.42 -13.59
CA ARG A 450 -12.05 -42.48 -12.95
C ARG A 450 -10.73 -42.47 -13.78
N ASN A 451 -9.94 -41.44 -13.45
CA ASN A 451 -8.55 -41.41 -12.97
C ASN A 451 -7.36 -41.91 -13.80
N SER A 452 -6.35 -41.01 -13.82
CA SER A 452 -4.93 -41.21 -13.47
C SER A 452 -3.85 -41.23 -14.57
N PHE A 453 -2.93 -40.27 -14.42
CA PHE A 453 -1.45 -40.31 -14.57
C PHE A 453 -0.79 -41.33 -15.51
N THR A 454 0.07 -40.84 -16.41
CA THR A 454 1.52 -41.20 -16.44
C THR A 454 2.34 -40.25 -17.32
N LEU A 455 3.57 -39.99 -16.87
CA LEU A 455 4.68 -39.27 -17.52
C LEU A 455 5.27 -40.03 -18.71
N ALA A 456 5.82 -39.31 -19.70
CA ALA A 456 6.99 -39.74 -20.46
C ALA A 456 7.76 -38.54 -21.05
N ASN A 457 9.07 -38.75 -21.17
CA ASN A 457 10.17 -37.79 -21.27
C ASN A 457 10.47 -37.26 -22.68
N GLU A 458 11.15 -36.11 -22.68
CA GLU A 458 12.27 -35.63 -23.51
C GLU A 458 12.41 -35.95 -25.03
N SER A 459 12.87 -34.89 -25.72
CA SER A 459 13.68 -34.85 -26.96
C SER A 459 13.02 -35.34 -28.25
N ASP A 460 12.64 -34.40 -29.14
CA ASP A 460 13.40 -34.10 -30.37
C ASP A 460 12.72 -33.06 -31.28
N MET A 461 13.55 -32.42 -32.12
CA MET A 461 13.24 -31.54 -33.27
C MET A 461 12.80 -30.09 -32.96
N ALA A 462 13.67 -29.09 -33.01
CA ALA A 462 14.48 -28.57 -34.12
C ALA A 462 13.64 -28.09 -35.33
N ASN A 463 13.68 -26.76 -35.53
CA ASN A 463 13.60 -26.02 -36.80
C ASN A 463 12.55 -26.41 -37.83
N VAL A 464 11.57 -25.54 -38.09
CA VAL A 464 11.30 -25.01 -39.44
C VAL A 464 10.64 -23.62 -39.33
N ARG A 465 11.38 -22.63 -39.85
CA ARG A 465 11.02 -21.36 -40.54
C ARG A 465 9.78 -20.56 -40.16
#